data_AF-A0AAD8HNV0-F1
#
_entry.id   AF-A0AAD8HNV0-F1
#
_cell.length_a   1.000
_cell.length_b   1.000
_cell.length_c   1.000
_cell.angle_alpha   90.00
_cell.angle_beta   90.00
_cell.angle_gamma   90.00
#
_symmetry.space_group_name_H-M   'P 1'
#
loop_
_entity.id
_entity.type
_entity.pdbx_description
1 polymer ?
#
loop_
_entity_poly.entity_id
_entity_poly.type
_entity_poly.pdbx_seq_one_letter_code
_entity_poly.pdbx_strand_id
1 'polypeptide(L)'
;MPHISYHLGNGANTFLWFDHWYNNRPLCSCPQDSMISHDGLPKDSRVALILHSSSWVLPRSNYHELLLWKLQFDYATPFNLLLSDSIKWDGIACKRLKLYHIWDSIRSFGNPCAWASSVWHKISVPRYSFHHWLIMLNRIPTLSKLFSYRTVTDTHCYFCISGFENQHHLFLECPYVQKLLNLLIDGRLAAIPFSENGIADSITLHAIPLRYWLLKEGSSSKVDSNLRFGLIENVKSTVT
;
A
#
# COMPACT_ATOMS: atom_id res chain seq x y z
N MET A 1 -17.08 -3.13 -7.57
CA MET A 1 -16.37 -2.50 -6.42
C MET A 1 -17.41 -1.79 -5.59
N PRO A 2 -17.53 -2.04 -4.26
CA PRO A 2 -18.66 -1.56 -3.48
C PRO A 2 -18.73 -0.03 -3.36
N HIS A 3 -17.59 0.66 -3.44
CA HIS A 3 -17.53 2.11 -3.22
C HIS A 3 -17.61 2.96 -4.50
N ILE A 4 -17.25 2.41 -5.67
CA ILE A 4 -17.18 3.19 -6.92
C ILE A 4 -18.46 2.98 -7.73
N SER A 5 -19.07 4.09 -8.14
CA SER A 5 -20.22 4.11 -9.04
C SER A 5 -19.93 5.02 -10.24
N TYR A 6 -20.27 4.52 -11.43
CA TYR A 6 -20.16 5.26 -12.68
C TYR A 6 -21.53 5.81 -13.06
N HIS A 7 -21.59 7.11 -13.34
CA HIS A 7 -22.78 7.76 -13.87
C HIS A 7 -22.48 8.25 -15.28
N LEU A 8 -23.20 7.66 -16.24
CA LEU A 8 -23.02 7.92 -17.64
C LEU A 8 -23.74 9.22 -18.05
N GLY A 9 -23.02 10.08 -18.75
CA GLY A 9 -23.53 11.30 -19.37
C GLY A 9 -23.48 11.17 -20.90
N ASN A 10 -22.61 11.93 -21.53
CA ASN A 10 -22.33 11.86 -22.97
C ASN A 10 -21.44 10.69 -23.42
N GLY A 11 -20.90 9.91 -22.48
CA GLY A 11 -20.06 8.74 -22.74
C GLY A 11 -18.64 9.05 -23.22
N ALA A 12 -18.22 10.32 -23.24
CA ALA A 12 -16.93 10.74 -23.80
C ALA A 12 -15.74 10.39 -22.90
N ASN A 13 -15.95 10.33 -21.58
CA ASN A 13 -14.89 10.07 -20.60
C ASN A 13 -14.91 8.62 -20.10
N THR A 14 -15.88 7.82 -20.52
CA THR A 14 -16.06 6.43 -20.10
C THR A 14 -15.61 5.48 -21.20
N PHE A 15 -14.73 4.54 -20.86
CA PHE A 15 -14.33 3.46 -21.77
C PHE A 15 -15.41 2.40 -21.89
N LEU A 16 -15.68 1.97 -23.12
CA LEU A 16 -16.70 0.99 -23.42
C LEU A 16 -16.42 -0.37 -22.75
N TRP A 17 -15.17 -0.84 -22.86
CA TRP A 17 -14.82 -2.21 -22.50
C TRP A 17 -14.40 -2.37 -21.04
N PHE A 18 -13.67 -1.40 -20.50
CA PHE A 18 -12.91 -1.56 -19.24
C PHE A 18 -13.55 -0.86 -18.03
N ASP A 19 -14.40 0.15 -18.25
CA ASP A 19 -15.02 0.88 -17.14
C ASP A 19 -16.26 0.15 -16.63
N HIS A 20 -16.59 0.33 -15.34
CA HIS A 20 -17.68 -0.39 -14.67
C HIS A 20 -19.02 0.32 -14.84
N TRP A 21 -19.32 0.81 -16.04
CA TRP A 21 -20.50 1.62 -16.33
C TRP A 21 -21.77 0.78 -16.54
N TYR A 22 -21.62 -0.51 -16.85
CA TYR A 22 -22.73 -1.42 -17.08
C TYR A 22 -22.96 -2.32 -15.85
N ASN A 23 -24.02 -2.08 -15.07
CA ASN A 23 -24.34 -2.84 -13.85
C ASN A 23 -23.16 -2.97 -12.87
N ASN A 24 -22.33 -1.93 -12.74
CA ASN A 24 -21.08 -1.93 -11.96
C ASN A 24 -20.07 -3.01 -12.38
N ARG A 25 -20.05 -3.36 -13.67
CA ARG A 25 -19.12 -4.34 -14.27
C ARG A 25 -18.61 -3.81 -15.62
N PRO A 26 -17.37 -4.18 -16.00
CA PRO A 26 -16.86 -3.89 -17.33
C PRO A 26 -17.45 -4.88 -18.36
N LEU A 27 -17.71 -4.39 -19.57
CA LEU A 27 -18.26 -5.21 -20.64
C LEU A 27 -17.31 -6.36 -21.04
N CYS A 28 -16.00 -6.17 -20.89
CA CYS A 28 -15.00 -7.22 -21.10
C CYS A 28 -15.03 -8.36 -20.06
N SER A 29 -15.78 -8.23 -18.97
CA SER A 29 -15.95 -9.31 -17.98
C SER A 29 -17.25 -10.10 -18.18
N CYS A 30 -18.05 -9.71 -19.16
CA CYS A 30 -19.23 -10.48 -19.54
C CYS A 30 -18.76 -11.81 -20.15
N PRO A 31 -19.44 -12.93 -19.83
CA PRO A 31 -19.01 -14.29 -20.20
C PRO A 31 -18.87 -14.55 -21.72
N GLN A 32 -19.14 -13.57 -22.57
CA GLN A 32 -18.87 -13.57 -24.01
C GLN A 32 -17.52 -12.90 -24.36
N ASP A 33 -16.43 -13.38 -23.75
CA ASP A 33 -15.05 -12.87 -23.89
C ASP A 33 -14.51 -12.75 -25.34
N SER A 34 -15.17 -13.38 -26.32
CA SER A 34 -14.77 -13.33 -27.73
C SER A 34 -15.15 -12.02 -28.44
N MET A 35 -15.99 -11.17 -27.84
CA MET A 35 -16.61 -10.05 -28.58
C MET A 35 -15.72 -8.83 -28.81
N ILE A 36 -14.67 -8.62 -27.99
CA ILE A 36 -13.74 -7.49 -28.13
C ILE A 36 -13.03 -7.51 -29.50
N SER A 37 -12.92 -8.69 -30.14
CA SER A 37 -12.36 -8.85 -31.47
C SER A 37 -13.38 -8.86 -32.63
N HIS A 38 -14.67 -9.02 -32.35
CA HIS A 38 -15.68 -9.31 -33.38
C HIS A 38 -16.60 -8.13 -33.71
N ASP A 39 -16.67 -7.11 -32.85
CA ASP A 39 -17.64 -6.01 -33.00
C ASP A 39 -17.16 -4.87 -33.91
N GLY A 40 -15.94 -4.97 -34.46
CA GLY A 40 -15.32 -3.91 -35.27
C GLY A 40 -15.00 -2.64 -34.48
N LEU A 41 -15.22 -2.65 -33.17
CA LEU A 41 -14.96 -1.54 -32.26
C LEU A 41 -13.54 -1.64 -31.68
N PRO A 42 -12.74 -0.58 -31.74
CA PRO A 42 -11.44 -0.53 -31.10
C PRO A 42 -11.50 -0.82 -29.59
N LYS A 43 -10.43 -1.37 -29.01
CA LYS A 43 -10.32 -1.66 -27.56
C LYS A 43 -10.37 -0.41 -26.69
N ASP A 44 -9.97 0.73 -27.23
CA ASP A 44 -10.00 2.05 -26.60
C ASP A 44 -11.29 2.83 -26.89
N SER A 45 -12.30 2.17 -27.48
CA SER A 45 -13.61 2.79 -27.76
C SER A 45 -14.23 3.38 -26.51
N ARG A 46 -14.82 4.56 -26.67
CA ARG A 46 -15.61 5.24 -25.65
C ARG A 46 -17.07 4.86 -25.78
N VAL A 47 -17.82 5.00 -24.68
CA VAL A 47 -19.27 4.76 -24.69
C VAL A 47 -19.99 5.75 -25.63
N ALA A 48 -19.44 6.96 -25.81
CA ALA A 48 -19.94 7.95 -26.77
C ALA A 48 -20.09 7.41 -28.20
N LEU A 49 -19.27 6.44 -28.62
CA LEU A 49 -19.31 5.89 -29.96
C LEU A 49 -20.63 5.15 -30.26
N ILE A 50 -21.22 4.55 -29.23
CA ILE A 50 -22.47 3.78 -29.32
C ILE A 50 -23.68 4.56 -28.79
N LEU A 51 -23.52 5.84 -28.46
CA LEU A 51 -24.58 6.72 -27.98
C LEU A 51 -24.96 7.73 -29.07
N HIS A 52 -26.18 7.65 -29.59
CA HIS A 52 -26.71 8.62 -30.56
C HIS A 52 -28.13 9.06 -30.19
N SER A 53 -28.33 10.38 -30.07
CA SER A 53 -29.65 11.02 -30.02
C SER A 53 -30.68 10.26 -29.18
N SER A 54 -30.31 9.95 -27.92
CA SER A 54 -31.06 9.17 -26.92
C SER A 54 -31.27 7.68 -27.17
N SER A 55 -30.43 7.02 -27.98
CA SER A 55 -30.48 5.57 -28.19
C SER A 55 -29.10 4.93 -28.26
N TRP A 56 -29.04 3.66 -27.88
CA TRP A 56 -27.87 2.81 -28.05
C TRP A 56 -27.79 2.30 -29.50
N VAL A 57 -26.71 2.67 -30.20
CA VAL A 57 -26.42 2.26 -31.58
C VAL A 57 -25.16 1.41 -31.57
N LEU A 58 -25.35 0.10 -31.51
CA LEU A 58 -24.26 -0.86 -31.71
C LEU A 58 -23.99 -1.05 -33.21
N PRO A 59 -22.74 -1.33 -33.62
CA PRO A 59 -22.42 -1.70 -34.99
C PRO A 59 -23.23 -2.89 -35.46
N ARG A 60 -23.53 -2.92 -36.78
CA ARG A 60 -24.17 -4.06 -37.40
C ARG A 60 -23.27 -5.28 -37.27
N SER A 61 -23.82 -6.34 -36.74
CA SER A 61 -23.08 -7.55 -36.46
C SER A 61 -24.02 -8.75 -36.55
N ASN A 62 -23.48 -9.89 -37.00
CA ASN A 62 -24.26 -11.11 -37.19
C ASN A 62 -24.46 -11.89 -35.87
N TYR A 63 -23.92 -11.40 -34.75
CA TYR A 63 -24.08 -12.01 -33.44
C TYR A 63 -25.39 -11.57 -32.78
N HIS A 64 -26.27 -12.53 -32.50
CA HIS A 64 -27.55 -12.30 -31.82
C HIS A 64 -27.36 -11.66 -30.43
N GLU A 65 -26.24 -11.92 -29.76
CA GLU A 65 -25.97 -11.43 -28.40
C GLU A 65 -25.89 -9.89 -28.32
N LEU A 66 -25.45 -9.21 -29.37
CA LEU A 66 -25.44 -7.75 -29.43
C LEU A 66 -26.84 -7.13 -29.43
N LEU A 67 -27.82 -7.84 -30.01
CA LEU A 67 -29.23 -7.41 -29.97
C LEU A 67 -29.78 -7.48 -28.54
N LEU A 68 -29.35 -8.48 -27.76
CA LEU A 68 -29.73 -8.63 -26.35
C LEU A 68 -29.09 -7.55 -25.49
N TRP A 69 -27.83 -7.19 -25.75
CA TRP A 69 -27.17 -6.07 -25.07
C TRP A 69 -27.91 -4.75 -25.28
N LYS A 70 -28.39 -4.48 -26.49
CA LYS A 70 -29.17 -3.26 -26.77
C LYS A 70 -30.40 -3.14 -25.84
N LEU A 71 -31.18 -4.20 -25.73
CA LEU A 71 -32.34 -4.25 -24.82
C LEU A 71 -31.93 -4.10 -23.36
N GLN A 72 -30.78 -4.67 -22.98
CA GLN A 72 -30.30 -4.65 -21.61
C GLN A 72 -29.73 -3.29 -21.20
N PHE A 73 -29.08 -2.56 -22.12
CA PHE A 73 -28.57 -1.20 -21.88
C PHE A 73 -29.70 -0.18 -21.70
N ASP A 74 -30.77 -0.28 -22.50
CA ASP A 74 -31.93 0.60 -22.36
C ASP A 74 -32.56 0.52 -20.96
N TYR A 75 -32.53 -0.66 -20.34
CA TYR A 75 -33.10 -0.88 -19.00
C TYR A 75 -32.11 -0.59 -17.86
N ALA A 76 -30.84 -0.99 -18.00
CA ALA A 76 -29.89 -1.03 -16.90
C ALA A 76 -29.08 0.26 -16.71
N THR A 77 -28.92 1.08 -17.75
CA THR A 77 -27.96 2.19 -17.76
C THR A 77 -28.61 3.50 -18.17
N PRO A 78 -29.19 4.26 -17.22
CA PRO A 78 -29.68 5.60 -17.52
C PRO A 78 -28.51 6.53 -17.83
N PHE A 79 -28.64 7.33 -18.88
CA PHE A 79 -27.66 8.33 -19.28
C PHE A 79 -28.32 9.65 -19.64
N ASN A 80 -27.54 10.73 -19.60
CA ASN A 80 -27.98 12.06 -20.02
C ASN A 80 -26.92 12.74 -20.89
N LEU A 81 -27.21 12.88 -22.19
CA LEU A 81 -26.28 13.44 -23.16
C LEU A 81 -25.91 14.90 -22.91
N LEU A 82 -26.70 15.64 -22.11
CA LEU A 82 -26.42 17.02 -21.73
C LEU A 82 -25.38 17.13 -20.60
N LEU A 83 -25.11 16.02 -19.91
CA LEU A 83 -24.18 15.97 -18.78
C LEU A 83 -22.88 15.27 -19.18
N SER A 84 -21.78 15.65 -18.53
CA SER A 84 -20.52 14.90 -18.64
C SER A 84 -20.57 13.65 -17.76
N ASP A 85 -19.90 12.58 -18.19
CA ASP A 85 -19.72 11.39 -17.34
C ASP A 85 -19.09 11.76 -15.99
N SER A 86 -19.52 11.08 -14.93
CA SER A 86 -19.00 11.29 -13.59
C SER A 86 -18.78 9.99 -12.85
N ILE A 87 -17.66 9.92 -12.15
CA ILE A 87 -17.33 8.81 -11.25
C ILE A 87 -17.57 9.32 -9.83
N LYS A 88 -18.27 8.53 -9.03
CA LYS A 88 -18.55 8.83 -7.63
C LYS A 88 -18.01 7.71 -6.74
N TRP A 89 -17.47 8.11 -5.59
CA TRP A 89 -17.09 7.23 -4.50
C TRP A 89 -18.11 7.40 -3.36
N ASP A 90 -18.81 6.35 -2.97
CA ASP A 90 -19.88 6.38 -1.95
C ASP A 90 -20.90 7.52 -2.18
N GLY A 91 -21.24 7.78 -3.45
CA GLY A 91 -22.17 8.85 -3.86
C GLY A 91 -21.57 10.27 -3.94
N ILE A 92 -20.29 10.46 -3.60
CA ILE A 92 -19.59 11.74 -3.69
C ILE A 92 -18.77 11.80 -4.99
N ALA A 93 -18.84 12.90 -5.74
CA ALA A 93 -18.08 13.05 -6.99
C ALA A 93 -16.55 13.06 -6.77
N CYS A 94 -15.82 12.24 -7.53
CA CYS A 94 -14.36 12.08 -7.41
C CYS A 94 -13.58 13.38 -7.55
N LYS A 95 -14.06 14.35 -8.36
CA LYS A 95 -13.43 15.67 -8.51
C LYS A 95 -13.34 16.47 -7.20
N ARG A 96 -14.14 16.13 -6.19
CA ARG A 96 -14.20 16.81 -4.89
C ARG A 96 -13.67 15.94 -3.74
N LEU A 97 -13.22 14.72 -4.03
CA LEU A 97 -12.81 13.76 -3.01
C LEU A 97 -11.33 13.92 -2.66
N LYS A 98 -11.06 13.94 -1.35
CA LYS A 98 -9.70 13.92 -0.82
C LYS A 98 -9.29 12.48 -0.58
N LEU A 99 -8.00 12.19 -0.81
CA LEU A 99 -7.44 10.84 -0.66
C LEU A 99 -7.73 10.21 0.70
N TYR A 100 -7.76 11.00 1.78
CA TYR A 100 -8.04 10.47 3.12
C TYR A 100 -9.45 9.89 3.23
N HIS A 101 -10.46 10.45 2.56
CA HIS A 101 -11.82 9.91 2.60
C HIS A 101 -11.89 8.55 1.92
N ILE A 102 -11.18 8.40 0.80
CA ILE A 102 -11.06 7.13 0.08
C ILE A 102 -10.36 6.12 1.00
N TRP A 103 -9.20 6.49 1.56
CA TRP A 103 -8.45 5.62 2.45
C TRP A 103 -9.27 5.15 3.66
N ASP A 104 -10.03 6.07 4.27
CA ASP A 104 -10.81 5.76 5.46
C ASP A 104 -12.01 4.85 5.17
N SER A 105 -12.60 4.96 3.97
CA SER A 105 -13.72 4.11 3.56
C SER A 105 -13.32 2.67 3.20
N ILE A 106 -12.10 2.48 2.66
CA ILE A 106 -11.60 1.15 2.26
C ILE A 106 -10.99 0.42 3.47
N ARG A 107 -10.35 1.17 4.38
CA ARG A 107 -9.61 0.57 5.48
C ARG A 107 -10.57 -0.01 6.50
N SER A 108 -10.39 -1.29 6.82
CA SER A 108 -11.02 -1.90 7.98
C SER A 108 -10.39 -1.34 9.27
N PHE A 109 -11.24 -0.79 10.14
CA PHE A 109 -10.81 -0.41 11.48
C PHE A 109 -10.67 -1.66 12.34
N GLY A 110 -9.44 -1.99 12.74
CA GLY A 110 -9.17 -2.86 13.87
C GLY A 110 -9.20 -2.07 15.18
N ASN A 111 -9.31 -2.76 16.31
CA ASN A 111 -9.14 -2.12 17.61
C ASN A 111 -7.73 -1.51 17.69
N PRO A 112 -7.59 -0.23 18.11
CA PRO A 112 -6.29 0.40 18.24
C PRO A 112 -5.44 -0.40 19.24
N CYS A 113 -4.25 -0.82 18.82
CA CYS A 113 -3.35 -1.54 19.71
C CYS A 113 -2.85 -0.60 20.83
N ALA A 114 -2.86 -1.06 22.08
CA ALA A 114 -2.44 -0.25 23.23
C ALA A 114 -1.01 0.31 23.10
N TRP A 115 -0.13 -0.39 22.37
CA TRP A 115 1.25 0.03 22.14
C TRP A 115 1.40 1.11 21.05
N ALA A 116 0.37 1.37 20.24
CA ALA A 116 0.49 2.27 19.08
C ALA A 116 0.88 3.70 19.48
N SER A 117 0.36 4.20 20.60
CA SER A 117 0.69 5.52 21.15
C SER A 117 2.16 5.62 21.62
N SER A 118 2.74 4.51 22.09
CA SER A 118 4.15 4.43 22.50
C SER A 118 5.10 4.46 21.29
N VAL A 119 4.66 3.92 20.15
CA VAL A 119 5.46 3.87 18.92
C VAL A 119 5.37 5.18 18.13
N TRP A 120 4.16 5.74 18.01
CA TRP A 120 3.83 6.86 17.13
C TRP A 120 3.46 8.13 17.92
N HIS A 121 4.36 8.60 18.80
CA HIS A 121 4.19 9.86 19.53
C HIS A 121 4.81 11.06 18.80
N LYS A 122 4.38 12.28 19.11
CA LYS A 122 4.77 13.50 18.35
C LYS A 122 6.28 13.81 18.31
N ILE A 123 7.03 13.31 19.29
CA ILE A 123 8.47 13.56 19.47
C ILE A 123 9.29 12.41 18.85
N SER A 124 8.64 11.36 18.35
CA SER A 124 9.33 10.17 17.90
C SER A 124 10.04 10.42 16.57
N VAL A 125 11.32 10.05 16.50
CA VAL A 125 12.06 10.13 15.24
C VAL A 125 11.61 8.94 14.37
N PRO A 126 11.18 9.16 13.11
CA PRO A 126 10.59 8.11 12.28
C PRO A 126 11.43 6.84 12.18
N ARG A 127 12.76 6.98 12.07
CA ARG A 127 13.67 5.82 12.02
C ARG A 127 13.56 4.93 13.27
N TYR A 128 13.45 5.52 14.45
CA TYR A 128 13.38 4.78 15.71
C TYR A 128 11.97 4.26 15.97
N SER A 129 10.93 5.03 15.63
CA SER A 129 9.54 4.54 15.64
C SER A 129 9.35 3.31 14.78
N PHE A 130 9.97 3.27 13.60
CA PHE A 130 9.89 2.10 12.73
C PHE A 130 10.52 0.85 13.37
N HIS A 131 11.70 0.99 13.99
CA HIS A 131 12.31 -0.12 14.72
C HIS A 131 11.47 -0.54 15.92
N HIS A 132 10.97 0.42 16.71
CA HIS A 132 10.09 0.16 17.85
C HIS A 132 8.80 -0.54 17.42
N TRP A 133 8.20 -0.13 16.31
CA TRP A 133 7.06 -0.81 15.70
C TRP A 133 7.35 -2.27 15.39
N LEU A 134 8.52 -2.56 14.78
CA LEU A 134 8.95 -3.93 14.51
C LEU A 134 9.20 -4.73 15.80
N ILE A 135 9.71 -4.11 16.86
CA ILE A 135 9.84 -4.74 18.20
C ILE A 135 8.45 -5.13 18.71
N MET A 136 7.48 -4.21 18.71
CA MET A 136 6.13 -4.48 19.23
C MET A 136 5.41 -5.59 18.44
N LEU A 137 5.72 -5.73 17.14
CA LEU A 137 5.18 -6.80 16.30
C LEU A 137 5.98 -8.11 16.36
N ASN A 138 7.05 -8.18 17.15
CA ASN A 138 8.01 -9.29 17.14
C ASN A 138 8.50 -9.61 15.71
N ARG A 139 8.91 -8.59 14.96
CA ARG A 139 9.37 -8.69 13.55
C ARG A 139 10.82 -8.28 13.34
N ILE A 140 11.57 -7.96 14.40
CA ILE A 140 13.03 -7.78 14.29
C ILE A 140 13.71 -9.11 13.95
N PRO A 141 14.66 -9.13 12.99
CA PRO A 141 15.48 -10.30 12.73
C PRO A 141 16.40 -10.55 13.93
N THR A 142 16.21 -11.68 14.60
CA THR A 142 17.12 -12.18 15.65
C THR A 142 17.64 -13.55 15.23
N LEU A 143 18.78 -14.00 15.76
CA LEU A 143 19.32 -15.32 15.42
C LEU A 143 18.32 -16.44 15.70
N SER A 144 17.52 -16.37 16.78
CA SER A 144 16.46 -17.36 17.03
C SER A 144 15.42 -17.43 15.88
N LYS A 145 15.06 -16.31 15.26
CA LYS A 145 14.15 -16.33 14.09
C LYS A 145 14.87 -16.85 12.84
N LEU A 146 16.11 -16.43 12.61
CA LEU A 146 16.90 -16.92 11.48
C LEU A 146 17.13 -18.43 11.55
N PHE A 147 17.29 -18.97 12.76
CA PHE A 147 17.36 -20.41 13.00
C PHE A 147 16.05 -21.12 12.64
N SER A 148 14.89 -20.51 12.96
CA SER A 148 13.59 -21.05 12.52
C SER A 148 13.45 -21.11 11.00
N TYR A 149 14.11 -20.19 10.28
CA TYR A 149 14.21 -20.20 8.82
C TYR A 149 15.36 -21.06 8.28
N ARG A 150 16.03 -21.85 9.14
CA ARG A 150 17.18 -22.73 8.80
C ARG A 150 18.33 -22.00 8.10
N THR A 151 18.48 -20.70 8.35
CA THR A 151 19.51 -19.86 7.72
C THR A 151 20.80 -19.81 8.55
N VAL A 152 20.70 -20.03 9.86
CA VAL A 152 21.83 -20.06 10.80
C VAL A 152 21.72 -21.29 11.70
N THR A 153 22.86 -21.78 12.19
CA THR A 153 22.95 -22.92 13.11
C THR A 153 23.24 -22.49 14.55
N ASP A 154 24.05 -21.44 14.72
CA ASP A 154 24.31 -20.83 16.02
C ASP A 154 23.28 -19.76 16.34
N THR A 155 22.81 -19.77 17.58
CA THR A 155 21.80 -18.83 18.10
C THR A 155 22.28 -18.10 19.34
N HIS A 156 23.55 -18.26 19.74
CA HIS A 156 24.11 -17.51 20.86
C HIS A 156 24.16 -16.01 20.56
N CYS A 157 23.83 -15.22 21.58
CA CYS A 157 23.85 -13.77 21.54
C CYS A 157 25.26 -13.28 21.30
N TYR A 158 25.46 -12.57 20.19
CA TYR A 158 26.78 -12.08 19.80
C TYR A 158 27.37 -11.07 20.79
N PHE A 159 26.51 -10.37 21.55
CA PHE A 159 26.94 -9.32 22.48
C PHE A 159 27.44 -9.85 23.82
N CYS A 160 26.79 -10.86 24.39
CA CYS A 160 27.14 -11.39 25.70
C CYS A 160 27.74 -12.80 25.67
N ILE A 161 27.61 -13.51 24.54
CA ILE A 161 28.11 -14.88 24.28
C ILE A 161 27.52 -15.93 25.25
N SER A 162 26.64 -15.53 26.17
CA SER A 162 26.12 -16.39 27.25
C SER A 162 24.65 -16.80 27.09
N GLY A 163 23.83 -15.98 26.43
CA GLY A 163 22.40 -16.24 26.20
C GLY A 163 22.08 -16.59 24.74
N PHE A 164 20.85 -16.99 24.45
CA PHE A 164 20.35 -17.11 23.09
C PHE A 164 19.80 -15.77 22.58
N GLU A 165 20.10 -15.40 21.34
CA GLU A 165 19.63 -14.15 20.74
C GLU A 165 18.17 -14.21 20.29
N ASN A 166 17.29 -13.94 21.24
CA ASN A 166 15.89 -13.63 20.99
C ASN A 166 15.62 -12.16 21.34
N GLN A 167 14.45 -11.64 20.94
CA GLN A 167 14.10 -10.23 21.15
C GLN A 167 14.09 -9.86 22.65
N HIS A 168 13.59 -10.74 23.51
CA HIS A 168 13.54 -10.49 24.95
C HIS A 168 14.95 -10.38 25.53
N HIS A 169 15.82 -11.33 25.19
CA HIS A 169 17.21 -11.31 25.59
C HIS A 169 17.93 -10.06 25.08
N LEU A 170 17.83 -9.76 23.78
CA LEU A 170 18.55 -8.65 23.16
C LEU A 170 18.21 -7.28 23.79
N PHE A 171 16.93 -7.03 24.10
CA PHE A 171 16.50 -5.72 24.60
C PHE A 171 16.32 -5.64 26.12
N LEU A 172 16.12 -6.75 26.83
CA LEU A 172 15.75 -6.73 28.25
C LEU A 172 16.70 -7.50 29.18
N GLU A 173 17.38 -8.56 28.72
CA GLU A 173 18.19 -9.41 29.60
C GLU A 173 19.69 -9.40 29.29
N CYS A 174 20.09 -8.99 28.09
CA CYS A 174 21.47 -9.06 27.65
C CYS A 174 22.33 -8.13 28.53
N PRO A 175 23.31 -8.67 29.29
CA PRO A 175 24.10 -7.87 30.23
C PRO A 175 24.88 -6.75 29.53
N TYR A 176 25.34 -7.01 28.30
CA TYR A 176 26.04 -6.01 27.50
C TYR A 176 25.12 -4.84 27.12
N VAL A 177 23.91 -5.14 26.62
CA VAL A 177 22.94 -4.11 26.22
C VAL A 177 22.41 -3.35 27.43
N GLN A 178 22.15 -4.01 28.55
CA GLN A 178 21.77 -3.34 29.79
C GLN A 178 22.85 -2.35 30.26
N LYS A 179 24.13 -2.74 30.19
CA LYS A 179 25.24 -1.84 30.51
C LYS A 179 25.28 -0.62 29.57
N LEU A 180 25.08 -0.84 28.26
CA LEU A 180 25.00 0.23 27.27
C LEU A 180 23.84 1.20 27.57
N LEU A 181 22.66 0.66 27.87
CA LEU A 181 21.45 1.43 28.19
C LEU A 181 21.63 2.25 29.47
N ASN A 182 22.24 1.68 30.52
CA ASN A 182 22.53 2.41 31.74
C ASN A 182 23.48 3.59 31.48
N LEU A 183 24.53 3.38 30.67
CA LEU A 183 25.44 4.45 30.28
C LEU A 183 24.76 5.52 29.41
N LEU A 184 23.82 5.14 28.56
CA LEU A 184 22.99 6.07 27.78
C LEU A 184 22.11 6.94 28.68
N ILE A 185 21.43 6.31 29.64
CA ILE A 185 20.55 6.99 30.60
C ILE A 185 21.36 7.95 31.47
N ASP A 186 22.55 7.54 31.91
CA ASP A 186 23.45 8.35 32.73
C ASP A 186 24.19 9.44 31.92
N GLY A 187 24.03 9.49 30.59
CA GLY A 187 24.72 10.44 29.72
C GLY A 187 26.23 10.19 29.58
N ARG A 188 26.71 8.98 29.86
CA ARG A 188 28.12 8.59 29.97
C ARG A 188 28.63 7.72 28.82
N LEU A 189 28.07 7.88 27.62
CA LEU A 189 28.47 7.09 26.43
C LEU A 189 29.97 7.10 26.13
N ALA A 190 30.69 8.16 26.50
CA ALA A 190 32.14 8.29 26.28
C ALA A 190 32.99 7.34 27.15
N ALA A 191 32.41 6.63 28.13
CA ALA A 191 33.14 5.79 29.08
C ALA A 191 33.30 4.31 28.65
N ILE A 192 32.91 3.96 27.42
CA ILE A 192 33.04 2.58 26.92
C ILE A 192 34.42 2.45 26.25
N PRO A 193 35.31 1.54 26.71
CA PRO A 193 36.43 1.13 25.89
C PRO A 193 35.86 0.38 24.69
N PHE A 194 35.90 1.02 23.52
CA PHE A 194 35.67 0.35 22.25
C PHE A 194 36.79 -0.68 22.10
N SER A 195 36.55 -1.92 22.50
CA SER A 195 37.52 -2.99 22.25
C SER A 195 37.48 -3.29 20.76
N GLU A 196 38.42 -2.71 20.00
CA GLU A 196 38.59 -2.93 18.55
C GLU A 196 38.85 -4.40 18.19
N ASN A 197 39.11 -5.25 19.18
CA ASN A 197 39.43 -6.66 18.94
C ASN A 197 38.16 -7.51 18.97
N GLY A 198 37.41 -7.54 17.86
CA GLY A 198 36.49 -8.65 17.56
C GLY A 198 35.20 -8.33 16.82
N ILE A 199 34.74 -7.07 16.82
CA ILE A 199 33.40 -6.72 16.31
C ILE A 199 33.44 -6.22 14.85
N ALA A 200 34.50 -5.53 14.44
CA ALA A 200 34.58 -4.95 13.09
C ALA A 200 34.72 -6.00 11.98
N ASP A 201 35.56 -7.02 12.17
CA ASP A 201 35.85 -8.01 11.12
C ASP A 201 34.77 -9.09 10.97
N SER A 202 34.03 -9.39 12.04
CA SER A 202 32.98 -10.42 12.04
C SER A 202 31.62 -9.88 11.57
N ILE A 203 31.32 -8.59 11.81
CA ILE A 203 30.16 -7.93 11.21
C ILE A 203 30.28 -7.91 9.69
N THR A 204 31.49 -7.77 9.12
CA THR A 204 31.66 -7.82 7.66
C THR A 204 31.50 -9.20 7.03
N LEU A 205 31.79 -10.29 7.75
CA LEU A 205 31.73 -11.65 7.19
C LEU A 205 30.40 -12.37 7.46
N HIS A 206 29.66 -12.01 8.52
CA HIS A 206 28.38 -12.62 8.88
C HIS A 206 27.17 -11.66 8.89
N ALA A 207 27.29 -10.40 8.45
CA ALA A 207 26.15 -9.53 8.13
C ALA A 207 25.40 -9.93 6.84
N ILE A 208 25.15 -11.24 6.67
CA ILE A 208 24.20 -11.77 5.70
C ILE A 208 22.82 -11.06 5.84
N PRO A 209 22.32 -10.66 7.03
CA PRO A 209 21.03 -9.97 7.11
C PRO A 209 21.01 -8.60 6.44
N LEU A 210 22.04 -7.75 6.61
CA LEU A 210 22.09 -6.41 5.99
C LEU A 210 22.49 -6.48 4.51
N ARG A 211 23.39 -7.40 4.14
CA ARG A 211 23.81 -7.57 2.74
C ARG A 211 22.71 -8.20 1.88
N TYR A 212 21.93 -9.13 2.41
CA TYR A 212 20.76 -9.70 1.73
C TYR A 212 19.62 -8.67 1.61
N TRP A 213 19.43 -7.81 2.62
CA TRP A 213 18.44 -6.73 2.56
C TRP A 213 18.83 -5.63 1.56
N LEU A 214 20.11 -5.22 1.54
CA LEU A 214 20.65 -4.25 0.57
C LEU A 214 20.69 -4.78 -0.87
N LEU A 215 21.01 -6.07 -1.08
CA LEU A 215 21.00 -6.69 -2.42
C LEU A 215 19.58 -6.89 -2.99
N LYS A 216 18.58 -7.02 -2.11
CA LYS A 216 17.17 -7.16 -2.52
C LYS A 216 16.53 -5.83 -2.87
N GLU A 217 16.98 -4.72 -2.28
CA GLU A 217 16.58 -3.36 -2.72
C GLU A 217 17.39 -2.87 -3.94
N GLY A 218 18.61 -3.36 -4.12
CA GLY A 218 19.48 -2.97 -5.25
C GLY A 218 19.12 -3.56 -6.62
N SER A 219 18.12 -4.45 -6.72
CA SER A 219 17.68 -5.06 -8.00
C SER A 219 16.32 -4.58 -8.50
N SER A 220 15.72 -3.58 -7.86
CA SER A 220 14.51 -2.90 -8.37
C SER A 220 14.76 -1.41 -8.61
N SER A 221 15.78 -1.07 -9.40
CA SER A 221 15.96 0.28 -9.92
C SER A 221 14.92 0.59 -11.00
N LYS A 222 13.80 1.17 -10.60
CA LYS A 222 13.10 2.32 -11.23
C LYS A 222 11.72 2.48 -10.60
N VAL A 223 11.65 3.23 -9.49
CA VAL A 223 10.44 3.99 -9.16
C VAL A 223 10.86 5.38 -8.70
N ASP A 224 10.19 6.35 -9.30
CA ASP A 224 10.47 7.77 -9.39
C ASP A 224 10.83 8.49 -8.08
N SER A 225 11.91 9.26 -8.17
CA SER A 225 12.24 10.38 -7.32
C SER A 225 11.18 11.48 -7.43
N ASN A 226 10.05 11.38 -6.73
CA ASN A 226 9.10 12.50 -6.57
C ASN A 226 8.10 12.38 -5.40
N LEU A 227 8.47 11.75 -4.27
CA LEU A 227 7.69 11.85 -3.04
C LEU A 227 8.37 12.82 -2.06
N ARG A 228 8.20 14.12 -2.33
CA ARG A 228 8.27 15.16 -1.30
C ARG A 228 7.15 14.87 -0.30
N PHE A 229 7.48 14.28 0.85
CA PHE A 229 6.58 14.26 1.99
C PHE A 229 6.37 15.71 2.46
N GLY A 230 5.27 16.31 1.99
CA GLY A 230 4.78 17.59 2.47
C GLY A 230 4.41 17.47 3.94
N LEU A 231 5.29 18.01 4.80
CA LEU A 231 4.96 18.38 6.17
C LEU A 231 3.79 19.37 6.10
N ILE A 232 2.62 18.96 6.59
CA ILE A 232 1.52 19.87 6.86
C ILE A 232 1.91 20.65 8.12
N GLU A 233 2.48 21.84 7.93
CA GLU A 233 2.52 22.88 8.94
C GLU A 233 1.07 23.32 9.22
N ASN A 234 0.50 22.85 10.32
CA ASN A 234 -0.64 23.51 10.95
C ASN A 234 -0.09 24.41 12.06
N VAL A 235 0.28 25.63 11.69
CA VAL A 235 0.45 26.72 12.66
C VAL A 235 -0.95 27.14 13.11
N LYS A 236 -1.20 26.91 14.39
CA LYS A 236 -2.30 27.52 15.14
C LYS A 236 -2.16 29.04 15.08
N SER A 237 -3.23 29.74 14.69
CA SER A 237 -3.46 31.12 15.12
C SER A 237 -4.76 31.17 15.90
N THR A 238 -4.63 31.23 17.22
CA THR A 238 -5.67 31.71 18.14
C THR A 238 -5.14 33.00 18.77
N VAL A 239 -6.05 33.92 19.11
CA VAL A 239 -5.84 35.21 19.83
C VAL A 239 -5.44 36.34 18.86
N THR A 240 -6.22 37.40 18.64
CA THR A 240 -7.23 38.13 19.44
C THR A 240 -8.52 38.38 18.68
#